data_AF-A0A418RHD0-F1
#
_entry.id   AF-A0A418RHD0-F1
#
_cell.length_a   1.000
_cell.length_b   1.000
_cell.length_c   1.000
_cell.angle_alpha   90.00
_cell.angle_beta   90.00
_cell.angle_gamma   90.00
#
_symmetry.space_group_name_H-M   'P 1'
#
loop_
_entity.id
_entity.type
_entity.pdbx_description
1 polymer ?
#
loop_
_entity_poly.entity_id
_entity_poly.type
_entity_poly.pdbx_seq_one_letter_code
_entity_poly.pdbx_strand_id
1 'polypeptide(L)'
;MTTSSDLQSPLNPKKPNGYFSSFLTIIAMAAAYLIAGKLGHALAFMLGHYASPIWPPAGIALAGVLIYGKRVWPGILLGAFLINGLNPLVASFKSGEFNTLLITLAISSGATLQTLGGAYLLERYANFPNALMRKKEIFWFVLYAGVLST
;
A
#
# COMPACT_ATOMS: atom_id res chain seq x y z
N MET A 1 -27.25 16.51 -46.28
CA MET A 1 -27.00 17.27 -45.04
C MET A 1 -27.03 16.28 -43.89
N THR A 2 -25.90 15.62 -43.63
CA THR A 2 -25.72 14.66 -42.53
C THR A 2 -25.21 15.41 -41.33
N THR A 3 -26.05 15.55 -40.30
CA THR A 3 -25.75 16.27 -39.07
C THR A 3 -24.71 15.51 -38.25
N SER A 4 -23.64 16.21 -37.89
CA SER A 4 -22.46 15.77 -37.13
C SER A 4 -22.72 15.48 -35.64
N SER A 5 -23.94 15.13 -35.24
CA SER A 5 -24.36 14.98 -33.84
C SER A 5 -24.12 13.60 -33.23
N ASP A 6 -23.72 12.60 -34.01
CA ASP A 6 -23.68 11.20 -33.56
C ASP A 6 -22.29 10.69 -33.11
N LEU A 7 -21.26 11.54 -33.05
CA LEU A 7 -19.87 11.08 -32.86
C LEU A 7 -19.23 11.33 -31.49
N GLN A 8 -19.97 11.70 -30.45
CA GLN A 8 -19.37 11.85 -29.11
C GLN A 8 -20.28 11.35 -27.99
N SER A 9 -20.51 10.03 -27.94
CA SER A 9 -20.72 9.39 -26.65
C SER A 9 -19.32 9.14 -26.03
N PRO A 10 -18.90 9.87 -24.99
CA PRO A 10 -17.64 9.54 -24.34
C PRO A 10 -17.77 8.12 -23.78
N LEU A 11 -16.86 7.25 -24.22
CA LEU A 11 -16.70 5.89 -23.73
C LEU A 11 -16.61 5.94 -22.20
N ASN A 12 -17.74 5.70 -21.52
CA ASN A 12 -17.83 5.65 -20.08
C ASN A 12 -17.04 4.41 -19.64
N PRO A 13 -15.85 4.54 -19.02
CA PRO A 13 -15.09 3.38 -18.62
C PRO A 13 -15.92 2.62 -17.59
N LYS A 14 -16.34 1.39 -17.93
CA LYS A 14 -17.05 0.48 -17.01
C LYS A 14 -16.24 0.40 -15.72
N LYS A 15 -16.71 1.05 -14.64
CA LYS A 15 -16.27 0.75 -13.28
C LYS A 15 -16.50 -0.75 -13.08
N PRO A 16 -15.48 -1.56 -12.79
CA PRO A 16 -15.69 -2.97 -12.48
C PRO A 16 -16.51 -3.06 -11.19
N ASN A 17 -17.83 -3.14 -11.37
CA ASN A 17 -18.83 -3.33 -10.33
C ASN A 17 -18.92 -4.84 -10.07
N GLY A 18 -18.27 -5.28 -9.01
CA GLY A 18 -18.45 -6.60 -8.44
C GLY A 18 -17.88 -6.62 -7.04
N TYR A 19 -18.75 -6.77 -6.02
CA TYR A 19 -18.32 -7.00 -4.64
C TYR A 19 -17.32 -8.17 -4.55
N PHE A 20 -17.47 -9.18 -5.43
CA PHE A 20 -16.55 -10.30 -5.59
C PHE A 20 -15.14 -9.89 -6.05
N SER A 21 -15.05 -8.98 -7.04
CA SER A 21 -13.76 -8.40 -7.46
C SER A 21 -13.11 -7.59 -6.33
N SER A 22 -13.93 -6.92 -5.51
CA SER A 22 -13.43 -6.16 -4.35
C SER A 22 -12.85 -7.08 -3.28
N PHE A 23 -13.51 -8.20 -2.98
CA PHE A 23 -13.02 -9.19 -2.01
C PHE A 23 -11.69 -9.82 -2.46
N LEU A 24 -11.59 -10.23 -3.72
CA LEU A 24 -10.34 -10.77 -4.27
C LEU A 24 -9.21 -9.73 -4.22
N THR A 25 -9.53 -8.45 -4.48
CA THR A 25 -8.56 -7.35 -4.39
C THR A 25 -8.08 -7.15 -2.95
N ILE A 26 -8.97 -7.27 -1.95
CA ILE A 26 -8.63 -7.19 -0.52
C ILE A 26 -7.68 -8.34 -0.14
N ILE A 27 -7.98 -9.57 -0.54
CA ILE A 27 -7.12 -10.73 -0.27
C ILE A 27 -5.76 -10.56 -0.94
N ALA A 28 -5.75 -10.17 -2.21
CA ALA A 28 -4.51 -9.93 -2.96
C ALA A 28 -3.67 -8.83 -2.29
N MET A 29 -4.30 -7.77 -1.79
CA MET A 29 -3.62 -6.70 -1.05
C MET A 29 -3.00 -7.20 0.25
N ALA A 30 -3.74 -8.00 1.03
CA ALA A 30 -3.23 -8.59 2.26
C ALA A 30 -2.02 -9.51 1.99
N ALA A 31 -2.11 -10.36 0.96
CA ALA A 31 -1.03 -11.24 0.55
C ALA A 31 0.20 -10.46 0.07
N ALA A 32 0.01 -9.46 -0.79
CA ALA A 32 1.09 -8.61 -1.30
C ALA A 32 1.80 -7.86 -0.16
N TYR A 33 1.03 -7.28 0.78
CA TYR A 33 1.57 -6.61 1.95
C TYR A 33 2.39 -7.57 2.82
N LEU A 34 1.87 -8.78 3.06
CA LEU A 34 2.55 -9.80 3.87
C LEU A 34 3.86 -10.27 3.23
N ILE A 35 3.85 -10.58 1.93
CA ILE A 35 5.05 -11.02 1.21
C ILE A 35 6.11 -9.92 1.22
N ALA A 36 5.72 -8.69 0.91
CA ALA A 36 6.61 -7.54 0.96
C ALA A 36 7.14 -7.29 2.37
N GLY A 37 6.33 -7.54 3.40
CA GLY A 37 6.72 -7.36 4.80
C GLY A 37 7.74 -8.39 5.22
N LYS A 38 7.57 -9.65 4.79
CA LYS A 38 8.57 -10.70 5.01
C LYS A 38 9.90 -10.37 4.33
N LEU A 39 9.86 -9.83 3.11
CA LEU A 39 11.07 -9.36 2.41
C LEU A 39 11.73 -8.19 3.15
N GLY A 40 10.95 -7.22 3.63
CA GLY A 40 11.45 -6.09 4.43
C GLY A 40 12.12 -6.56 5.72
N HIS A 41 11.53 -7.54 6.42
CA HIS A 41 12.13 -8.15 7.60
C HIS A 41 13.39 -8.96 7.28
N ALA A 42 13.39 -9.73 6.19
CA ALA A 42 14.58 -10.44 5.74
C ALA A 42 15.74 -9.46 5.44
N LEU A 43 15.44 -8.33 4.80
CA LEU A 43 16.43 -7.29 4.55
C LEU A 43 16.95 -6.65 5.84
N ALA A 44 16.07 -6.35 6.80
CA ALA A 44 16.45 -5.82 8.11
C ALA A 44 17.40 -6.79 8.85
N PHE A 45 17.06 -8.08 8.83
CA PHE A 45 17.88 -9.14 9.42
C PHE A 45 19.26 -9.26 8.76
N MET A 46 19.33 -9.20 7.42
CA MET A 46 20.59 -9.25 6.67
C MET A 46 21.50 -8.05 6.96
N LEU A 47 20.92 -6.89 7.27
CA LEU A 47 21.66 -5.67 7.61
C LEU A 47 22.01 -5.54 9.10
N GLY A 48 21.62 -6.51 9.94
CA GLY A 48 21.90 -6.49 11.37
C GLY A 48 21.12 -5.42 12.15
N HIS A 49 20.03 -4.89 11.61
CA HIS A 49 19.22 -3.84 12.22
C HIS A 49 17.77 -4.27 12.45
N TYR A 50 17.12 -3.70 13.47
CA TYR A 50 15.72 -3.98 13.79
C TYR A 50 14.72 -3.27 12.87
N ALA A 51 15.17 -2.26 12.10
CA ALA A 51 14.37 -1.51 11.16
C ALA A 51 14.93 -1.68 9.74
N SER A 52 14.05 -1.98 8.79
CA SER A 52 14.44 -2.05 7.38
C SER A 52 14.62 -0.64 6.82
N PRO A 53 15.71 -0.33 6.11
CA PRO A 53 15.93 0.99 5.51
C PRO A 53 14.91 1.32 4.41
N ILE A 54 14.33 0.27 3.80
CA ILE A 54 13.24 0.39 2.83
C ILE A 54 12.10 -0.45 3.34
N TRP A 55 10.88 0.10 3.35
CA TRP A 55 9.68 -0.62 3.76
C TRP A 55 8.71 -0.80 2.58
N PRO A 56 8.93 -1.81 1.70
CA PRO A 56 8.09 -2.06 0.54
C PRO A 56 6.57 -2.18 0.81
N PRO A 57 6.11 -2.75 1.95
CA PRO A 57 4.68 -2.88 2.24
C PRO A 57 3.92 -1.55 2.23
N ALA A 58 4.52 -0.49 2.78
CA ALA A 58 3.88 0.83 2.82
C ALA A 58 3.67 1.40 1.41
N GLY A 59 4.66 1.21 0.52
CA GLY A 59 4.54 1.61 -0.88
C GLY A 59 3.44 0.84 -1.62
N ILE A 60 3.35 -0.47 -1.42
CA ILE A 60 2.31 -1.32 -2.02
C ILE A 60 0.92 -0.92 -1.50
N ALA A 61 0.78 -0.71 -0.19
CA ALA A 61 -0.48 -0.28 0.41
C ALA A 61 -0.94 1.07 -0.16
N LEU A 62 -0.02 2.03 -0.26
CA LEU A 62 -0.31 3.35 -0.80
C LEU A 62 -0.71 3.30 -2.29
N ALA A 63 0.08 2.59 -3.10
CA ALA A 63 -0.26 2.36 -4.50
C ALA A 63 -1.60 1.63 -4.65
N GLY A 64 -1.86 0.65 -3.78
CA GLY A 64 -3.11 -0.07 -3.69
C GLY A 64 -4.32 0.84 -3.45
N VAL A 65 -4.22 1.75 -2.50
CA VAL A 65 -5.28 2.74 -2.21
C VAL A 65 -5.46 3.69 -3.38
N LEU A 66 -4.39 4.14 -4.03
CA LEU A 66 -4.47 5.07 -5.16
C LEU A 66 -5.05 4.42 -6.43
N ILE A 67 -4.78 3.14 -6.69
CA ILE A 67 -5.27 2.42 -7.88
C ILE A 67 -6.67 1.86 -7.66
N TYR A 68 -6.90 1.18 -6.52
CA TYR A 68 -8.14 0.45 -6.25
C TYR A 68 -9.11 1.23 -5.36
N GLY A 69 -8.72 2.41 -4.88
CA GLY A 69 -9.49 3.25 -3.97
C GLY A 69 -9.38 2.79 -2.51
N LYS A 70 -10.00 3.57 -1.62
CA LYS A 70 -9.99 3.33 -0.15
C LYS A 70 -10.57 1.97 0.26
N ARG A 71 -11.34 1.29 -0.60
CA ARG A 71 -11.96 -0.03 -0.31
C ARG A 71 -10.99 -1.17 0.02
N VAL A 72 -9.70 -1.03 -0.30
CA VAL A 72 -8.68 -2.06 0.00
C VAL A 72 -8.12 -1.99 1.42
N TRP A 73 -8.53 -0.98 2.20
CA TRP A 73 -8.07 -0.78 3.58
C TRP A 73 -8.17 -2.02 4.48
N PRO A 74 -9.19 -2.91 4.39
CA PRO A 74 -9.24 -4.09 5.25
C PRO A 74 -8.11 -5.08 4.92
N GLY A 75 -7.68 -5.14 3.65
CA GLY A 75 -6.58 -5.99 3.21
C GLY A 75 -5.25 -5.51 3.75
N ILE A 76 -5.06 -4.19 3.80
CA ILE A 76 -3.87 -3.57 4.40
C ILE A 76 -3.84 -3.85 5.90
N LEU A 77 -4.96 -3.66 6.60
CA LEU A 77 -5.08 -3.96 8.03
C LEU A 77 -4.76 -5.42 8.32
N LEU A 78 -5.34 -6.36 7.55
CA LEU A 78 -5.10 -7.79 7.71
C LEU A 78 -3.64 -8.16 7.42
N GLY A 79 -3.06 -7.64 6.34
CA GLY A 79 -1.65 -7.88 6.00
C GLY A 79 -0.70 -7.34 7.06
N ALA A 80 -0.97 -6.12 7.57
CA ALA A 80 -0.22 -5.51 8.66
C ALA A 80 -0.37 -6.28 9.98
N PHE A 81 -1.57 -6.76 10.30
CA PHE A 81 -1.81 -7.55 11.50
C PHE A 81 -1.08 -8.89 11.43
N LEU A 82 -1.17 -9.59 10.29
CA LEU A 82 -0.49 -10.87 10.09
C LEU A 82 1.04 -10.72 10.16
N ILE A 83 1.63 -9.72 9.48
CA ILE A 83 3.09 -9.57 9.50
C ILE A 83 3.61 -9.23 10.89
N ASN A 84 2.90 -8.37 11.65
CA ASN A 84 3.30 -8.01 13.00
C ASN A 84 3.06 -9.17 13.99
N GLY A 85 1.93 -9.88 13.88
CA GLY A 85 1.62 -11.02 14.75
C GLY A 85 2.49 -12.26 14.48
N LEU A 86 2.92 -12.47 13.23
CA LEU A 86 3.86 -13.54 12.86
C LEU A 86 5.32 -13.18 13.15
N ASN A 87 5.62 -11.92 13.49
CA ASN A 87 6.98 -11.50 13.74
C ASN A 87 7.45 -12.08 15.09
N PRO A 88 8.55 -12.86 15.12
CA PRO A 88 9.09 -13.43 16.35
C PRO A 88 9.37 -12.40 17.45
N LEU A 89 9.72 -11.16 17.08
CA LEU A 89 9.96 -10.08 18.04
C LEU A 89 8.69 -9.70 18.82
N VAL A 90 7.54 -9.68 18.16
CA VAL A 90 6.24 -9.42 18.81
C VAL A 90 5.71 -10.68 19.49
N ALA A 91 5.93 -11.85 18.89
CA ALA A 91 5.56 -13.14 19.48
C ALA A 91 6.38 -13.49 20.75
N SER A 92 7.57 -12.91 20.91
CA SER A 92 8.40 -13.05 22.13
C SER A 92 7.73 -12.44 23.36
N PHE A 93 6.84 -11.45 23.17
CA PHE A 93 5.91 -11.01 24.20
C PHE A 93 4.78 -12.05 24.31
N LYS A 94 5.04 -13.14 25.05
CA LYS A 94 4.11 -14.25 25.37
C LYS A 94 2.87 -14.31 24.47
N SER A 95 2.96 -15.12 23.42
CA SER A 95 1.82 -15.50 22.58
C SER A 95 0.60 -15.86 23.44
N GLY A 96 -0.40 -14.98 23.51
CA GLY A 96 -1.62 -15.18 24.29
C GLY A 96 -1.97 -14.06 25.28
N GLU A 97 -1.07 -13.10 25.54
CA GLU A 97 -1.42 -11.94 26.37
C GLU A 97 -2.29 -10.95 25.58
N PHE A 98 -3.39 -10.51 26.20
CA PHE A 98 -4.31 -9.50 25.65
C PHE A 98 -3.57 -8.23 25.21
N ASN A 99 -2.48 -7.88 25.91
CA ASN A 99 -1.61 -6.76 25.58
C ASN A 99 -0.94 -6.88 24.20
N THR A 100 -0.45 -8.06 23.83
CA THR A 100 0.22 -8.29 22.53
C THR A 100 -0.76 -8.14 21.37
N LEU A 101 -2.00 -8.60 21.54
CA LEU A 101 -3.07 -8.42 20.55
C LEU A 101 -3.42 -6.93 20.40
N LEU A 102 -3.57 -6.20 21.50
CA LEU A 102 -3.85 -4.76 21.48
C LEU A 102 -2.74 -3.97 20.78
N ILE A 103 -1.47 -4.26 21.09
CA ILE A 103 -0.33 -3.60 20.46
C ILE A 103 -0.30 -3.89 18.95
N THR A 104 -0.51 -5.16 18.55
CA THR A 104 -0.53 -5.55 17.14
C THR A 104 -1.66 -4.86 16.37
N LEU A 105 -2.85 -4.75 16.98
CA LEU A 105 -3.98 -4.01 16.42
C LEU A 105 -3.71 -2.51 16.33
N ALA A 106 -3.10 -1.91 17.35
CA ALA A 106 -2.73 -0.50 17.37
C ALA A 106 -1.71 -0.17 16.26
N ILE A 107 -0.68 -1.00 16.09
CA ILE A 107 0.30 -0.84 15.01
C ILE A 107 -0.35 -0.99 13.64
N SER A 108 -1.19 -2.01 13.46
CA SER A 108 -1.83 -2.32 12.18
C SER A 108 -2.84 -1.24 11.77
N SER A 109 -3.60 -0.72 12.74
CA SER A 109 -4.51 0.40 12.51
C SER A 109 -3.74 1.68 12.18
N GLY A 110 -2.65 1.96 12.90
CA GLY A 110 -1.74 3.07 12.61
C GLY A 110 -1.18 3.03 11.18
N ALA A 111 -0.65 1.88 10.74
CA ALA A 111 -0.15 1.70 9.38
C ALA A 111 -1.24 1.91 8.31
N THR A 112 -2.46 1.44 8.60
CA THR A 112 -3.61 1.63 7.71
C THR A 112 -4.00 3.10 7.62
N LEU A 113 -4.08 3.80 8.75
CA LEU A 113 -4.37 5.23 8.83
C LEU A 113 -3.30 6.07 8.12
N GLN A 114 -2.02 5.74 8.32
CA GLN A 114 -0.91 6.38 7.62
C GLN A 114 -1.05 6.24 6.10
N THR A 115 -1.42 5.04 5.62
CA THR A 115 -1.63 4.80 4.19
C THR A 115 -2.78 5.63 3.64
N LEU A 116 -3.92 5.64 4.33
CA LEU A 116 -5.09 6.42 3.91
C LEU A 116 -4.83 7.92 3.95
N GLY A 117 -4.12 8.40 4.99
CA GLY A 117 -3.69 9.79 5.11
C GLY A 117 -2.73 10.18 4.00
N GLY A 118 -1.72 9.36 3.72
CA GLY A 118 -0.78 9.58 2.61
C GLY A 118 -1.47 9.66 1.26
N ALA A 119 -2.41 8.74 1.00
CA ALA A 119 -3.22 8.77 -0.22
C ALA A 119 -4.06 10.05 -0.32
N TYR A 120 -4.72 10.43 0.79
CA TYR A 120 -5.52 11.65 0.84
C TYR A 120 -4.68 12.92 0.60
N LEU A 121 -3.49 13.01 1.18
CA LEU A 121 -2.58 14.14 0.97
C LEU A 121 -2.10 14.20 -0.49
N LEU A 122 -1.78 13.05 -1.10
CA LEU A 122 -1.38 12.98 -2.50
C LEU A 122 -2.50 13.38 -3.45
N GLU A 123 -3.72 12.91 -3.20
CA GLU A 123 -4.91 13.32 -3.96
C GLU A 123 -5.17 14.83 -3.78
N ARG A 124 -5.01 15.36 -2.56
CA ARG A 124 -5.37 16.74 -2.23
C ARG A 124 -4.35 17.79 -2.69
N TYR A 125 -3.06 17.49 -2.54
CA TYR A 125 -1.97 18.45 -2.72
C TYR A 125 -1.05 18.11 -3.88
N ALA A 126 -0.87 16.81 -4.18
CA ALA A 126 0.01 16.36 -5.26
C ALA A 126 -0.74 16.11 -6.56
N ASN A 127 -1.97 16.60 -6.70
CA ASN A 127 -2.81 16.59 -7.92
C ASN A 127 -2.74 15.25 -8.69
N PHE A 128 -2.83 14.15 -7.94
CA PHE A 128 -2.67 12.80 -8.47
C PHE A 128 -3.84 12.45 -9.42
N PRO A 129 -3.59 11.87 -10.62
CA PRO A 129 -2.29 11.48 -11.16
C PRO A 129 -1.57 12.65 -11.86
N ASN A 130 -0.40 13.03 -11.33
CA ASN A 130 0.40 14.16 -11.82
C ASN A 130 1.48 13.72 -12.83
N ALA A 131 2.00 14.64 -13.66
CA ALA A 131 2.97 14.36 -14.73
C ALA A 131 4.28 13.64 -14.27
N LEU A 132 4.67 13.84 -13.00
CA LEU A 132 5.80 13.16 -12.34
C LEU A 132 5.59 11.66 -12.09
N MET A 133 4.39 11.12 -12.34
CA MET A 133 4.10 9.69 -12.26
C MET A 133 4.50 8.88 -13.50
N ARG A 134 5.12 9.51 -14.50
CA ARG A 134 5.77 8.72 -15.56
C ARG A 134 6.81 7.83 -14.88
N LYS A 135 6.60 6.52 -14.92
CA LYS A 135 7.45 5.49 -14.26
C LYS A 135 8.95 5.72 -14.48
N LYS A 136 9.30 6.25 -15.66
CA LYS A 136 10.65 6.65 -16.04
C LYS A 136 11.20 7.81 -15.20
N GLU A 137 10.41 8.83 -14.92
CA GLU A 137 10.81 9.99 -14.10
C GLU A 137 10.94 9.62 -12.62
N ILE A 138 10.05 8.78 -12.08
CA ILE A 138 10.21 8.25 -10.71
C ILE A 138 11.50 7.43 -10.60
N PHE A 139 11.76 6.55 -11.57
CA PHE A 139 12.97 5.73 -11.57
C PHE A 139 14.23 6.60 -11.61
N TRP A 140 14.29 7.58 -12.52
CA TRP A 140 15.44 8.49 -12.60
C TRP A 140 15.54 9.39 -11.38
N PHE A 141 14.42 9.87 -10.83
CA PHE A 141 14.42 10.68 -9.62
C PHE A 141 14.96 9.88 -8.42
N VAL A 142 14.50 8.65 -8.19
CA VAL A 142 15.00 7.80 -7.10
C VAL A 142 16.47 7.43 -7.33
N LEU A 143 16.88 7.15 -8.57
CA LEU A 143 18.27 6.87 -8.90
C LEU A 143 19.17 8.09 -8.64
N TYR A 144 18.80 9.27 -9.16
CA TYR A 144 19.57 10.50 -8.98
C TYR A 144 19.55 10.98 -7.54
N ALA A 145 18.39 11.03 -6.88
CA ALA A 145 18.28 11.43 -5.48
C ALA A 145 18.99 10.43 -4.57
N GLY A 146 18.91 9.13 -4.85
CA GLY A 146 19.60 8.10 -4.08
C GLY A 146 21.12 8.13 -4.25
N VAL A 147 21.63 8.34 -5.47
CA VAL A 147 23.07 8.43 -5.77
C VAL A 147 23.67 9.78 -5.35
N LEU A 148 22.89 10.86 -5.37
CA LEU A 148 23.35 12.20 -4.94
C LEU A 148 23.14 12.46 -3.44
N SER A 149 22.36 11.63 -2.74
CA SER A 149 22.13 11.75 -1.30
C SER A 149 23.17 11.01 -0.45
N THR A 150 24.22 10.45 -1.07
CA THR A 150 25.44 9.97 -0.40
C THR A 150 26.53 11.02 -0.47
#